data_AF-A0AAU8N126-F1
#
_entry.id   AF-A0AAU8N126-F1
#
_cell.length_a   1.000
_cell.length_b   1.000
_cell.length_c   1.000
_cell.angle_alpha   90.00
_cell.angle_beta   90.00
_cell.angle_gamma   90.00
#
_symmetry.space_group_name_H-M   'P 1'
#
loop_
_entity.id
_entity.type
_entity.pdbx_description
1 polymer ?
#
loop_
_entity_poly.entity_id
_entity_poly.type
_entity_poly.pdbx_seq_one_letter_code
_entity_poly.pdbx_strand_id
1 'polypeptide(L)'
;MSADRPPADPTDRPSHRRRTARAGLPDLSQPTRPCAAIQGLMAAETEARRLAAGPAPALADGVGAPAVLRSALADIVERLAPEILSLSHDLHAHPEVGYQEHHAMAAVAGLLRVHGIEPDLGVFGMETALRASIGPVAPVGVADGVADAAGGAPRPPVPVPSRSSPSTTRCRASATPAVTTSCAPTPWGPSSPWPPSRPSAPGACRAPSS
;
A
#
# COMPACT_ATOMS: atom_id res chain seq x y z
N MET A 1 -33.56 17.86 -62.34
CA MET A 1 -32.65 17.14 -63.24
C MET A 1 -31.71 16.33 -62.37
N SER A 2 -32.03 15.04 -62.18
CA SER A 2 -31.16 14.11 -61.45
C SER A 2 -29.94 13.80 -62.31
N ALA A 3 -28.75 13.99 -61.76
CA ALA A 3 -27.53 13.38 -62.30
C ALA A 3 -27.09 12.33 -61.28
N ASP A 4 -27.33 11.08 -61.69
CA ASP A 4 -26.91 9.86 -61.02
C ASP A 4 -25.38 9.84 -60.88
N ARG A 5 -24.87 9.50 -59.69
CA ARG A 5 -23.42 9.36 -59.45
C ARG A 5 -23.06 7.89 -59.74
N PRO A 6 -22.18 7.59 -60.71
CA PRO A 6 -21.85 6.20 -61.01
C PRO A 6 -21.18 5.52 -59.80
N PRO A 7 -21.41 4.20 -59.61
CA PRO A 7 -20.83 3.46 -58.49
C PRO A 7 -19.30 3.43 -58.60
N ALA A 8 -18.62 3.63 -57.47
CA ALA A 8 -17.17 3.55 -57.38
C ALA A 8 -16.67 2.17 -57.80
N ASP A 9 -15.61 2.14 -58.61
CA ASP A 9 -14.94 0.92 -59.05
C ASP A 9 -14.38 0.15 -57.83
N PRO A 10 -14.80 -1.10 -57.56
CA PRO A 10 -14.35 -1.86 -56.41
C PRO A 10 -12.86 -2.23 -56.44
N THR A 11 -12.15 -1.96 -57.55
CA THR A 11 -10.71 -2.18 -57.66
C THR A 11 -9.82 -1.01 -57.23
N ASP A 12 -10.37 0.16 -56.86
CA ASP A 12 -9.57 1.28 -56.32
C ASP A 12 -9.29 1.10 -54.81
N ARG A 13 -8.56 0.04 -54.47
CA ARG A 13 -8.04 -0.16 -53.11
C ARG A 13 -6.73 0.62 -53.00
N PRO A 14 -6.64 1.69 -52.19
CA PRO A 14 -5.40 2.43 -52.05
C PRO A 14 -4.31 1.48 -51.58
N SER A 15 -3.25 1.36 -52.37
CA SER A 15 -2.08 0.54 -52.03
C SER A 15 -1.59 0.96 -50.65
N HIS A 16 -1.72 0.06 -49.67
CA HIS A 16 -1.09 0.25 -48.36
C HIS A 16 0.41 0.36 -48.64
N ARG A 17 0.94 1.58 -48.62
CA ARG A 17 2.38 1.82 -48.64
C ARG A 17 2.97 0.95 -47.54
N ARG A 18 3.62 -0.15 -47.90
CA ARG A 18 4.43 -0.93 -46.96
C ARG A 18 5.39 0.09 -46.34
N ARG A 19 5.29 0.25 -45.03
CA ARG A 19 6.19 1.11 -44.27
C ARG A 19 7.58 0.48 -44.37
N THR A 20 8.33 0.82 -45.41
CA THR A 20 9.75 0.45 -45.53
C THR A 20 10.51 1.33 -44.56
N ALA A 21 10.51 0.93 -43.30
CA ALA A 21 11.42 1.43 -42.30
C ALA A 21 11.97 0.22 -41.55
N ARG A 22 13.00 -0.42 -42.14
CA ARG A 22 14.01 -1.07 -41.30
C ARG A 22 14.85 0.07 -40.69
N ALA A 23 14.22 0.82 -39.77
CA ALA A 23 14.98 1.65 -38.84
C ALA A 23 15.94 0.70 -38.12
N GLY A 24 17.23 1.05 -38.08
CA GLY A 24 18.29 0.22 -37.52
C GLY A 24 17.90 -0.31 -36.14
N LEU A 25 18.24 -1.57 -35.86
CA LEU A 25 18.02 -2.12 -34.53
C LEU A 25 18.71 -1.21 -33.49
N PRO A 26 18.06 -0.93 -32.36
CA PRO A 26 18.68 -0.20 -31.27
C PRO A 26 19.99 -0.88 -30.86
N ASP A 27 21.04 -0.09 -30.65
CA ASP A 27 22.32 -0.57 -30.14
C ASP A 27 22.14 -1.03 -28.67
N LEU A 28 22.15 -2.34 -28.46
CA LEU A 28 21.94 -2.97 -27.16
C LEU A 28 23.20 -2.97 -26.29
N SER A 29 24.34 -2.49 -26.80
CA SER A 29 25.56 -2.31 -26.00
C SER A 29 25.43 -1.12 -25.03
N GLN A 30 24.41 -0.28 -25.22
CA GLN A 30 24.12 0.85 -24.35
C GLN A 30 22.70 0.72 -23.76
N PRO A 31 22.53 0.98 -22.45
CA PRO A 31 21.20 1.02 -21.84
C PRO A 31 20.34 2.10 -22.51
N THR A 32 19.13 1.74 -22.94
CA THR A 32 18.18 2.73 -23.45
C THR A 32 17.71 3.60 -22.29
N ARG A 33 17.73 4.93 -22.47
CA ARG A 33 17.22 5.87 -21.47
C ARG A 33 15.71 5.65 -21.27
N PRO A 34 15.24 5.27 -20.06
CA PRO A 34 13.82 5.11 -19.79
C PRO A 34 13.06 6.44 -19.89
N CYS A 35 11.80 6.39 -20.34
CA CYS A 35 10.92 7.55 -20.29
C CYS A 35 10.55 7.88 -18.83
N ALA A 36 10.72 9.13 -18.42
CA ALA A 36 10.45 9.57 -17.04
C ALA A 36 8.98 9.95 -16.78
N ALA A 37 8.06 9.77 -17.74
CA ALA A 37 6.67 10.25 -17.61
C ALA A 37 5.94 9.70 -16.38
N ILE A 38 6.09 8.40 -16.10
CA ILE A 38 5.47 7.78 -14.91
C ILE A 38 6.12 8.31 -13.63
N GLN A 39 7.44 8.44 -13.60
CA GLN A 39 8.16 8.97 -12.43
C GLN A 39 7.74 10.42 -12.15
N GLY A 40 7.57 11.24 -13.18
CA GLY A 40 7.07 12.60 -13.07
C GLY A 40 5.64 12.66 -12.55
N LEU A 41 4.76 11.77 -13.02
CA LEU A 41 3.39 11.66 -12.50
C LEU A 41 3.38 11.25 -11.03
N MET A 42 4.16 10.22 -10.64
CA MET A 42 4.27 9.77 -9.25
C MET A 42 4.79 10.88 -8.34
N ALA A 43 5.79 11.65 -8.79
CA ALA A 43 6.31 12.79 -8.05
C ALA A 43 5.26 13.90 -7.87
N ALA A 44 4.54 14.25 -8.94
CA ALA A 44 3.48 15.27 -8.87
C ALA A 44 2.31 14.85 -7.97
N GLU A 45 1.89 13.59 -8.04
CA GLU A 45 0.85 13.01 -7.18
C GLU A 45 1.31 12.99 -5.71
N THR A 46 2.55 12.58 -5.46
CA THR A 46 3.15 12.58 -4.10
C THR A 46 3.17 13.98 -3.52
N GLU A 47 3.58 14.96 -4.31
CA GLU A 47 3.61 16.36 -3.90
C GLU A 47 2.22 16.91 -3.61
N ALA A 48 1.23 16.63 -4.47
CA ALA A 48 -0.15 17.00 -4.25
C ALA A 48 -0.71 16.38 -2.95
N ARG A 49 -0.41 15.10 -2.69
CA ARG A 49 -0.81 14.42 -1.44
C ARG A 49 -0.11 15.00 -0.22
N ARG A 50 1.18 15.32 -0.33
CA ARG A 50 1.95 15.96 0.75
C ARG A 50 1.36 17.33 1.12
N LEU A 51 1.05 18.15 0.11
CA LEU A 51 0.42 19.45 0.31
C LEU A 51 -0.99 19.33 0.90
N ALA A 52 -1.79 18.34 0.45
CA ALA A 52 -3.13 18.10 0.96
C ALA A 52 -3.17 17.54 2.39
N ALA A 53 -2.23 16.64 2.73
CA ALA A 53 -2.12 16.07 4.09
C ALA A 53 -1.60 17.09 5.11
N GLY A 54 -0.83 18.09 4.64
CA GLY A 54 -0.12 19.02 5.49
C GLY A 54 1.05 18.36 6.25
N PRO A 55 1.80 19.11 7.06
CA PRO A 55 2.84 18.55 7.92
C PRO A 55 2.22 17.58 8.92
N ALA A 56 2.86 16.41 9.11
CA ALA A 56 2.51 15.55 10.23
C ALA A 56 2.67 16.37 11.53
N PRO A 57 1.66 16.42 12.41
CA PRO A 57 1.79 17.13 13.66
C PRO A 57 2.94 16.49 14.45
N ALA A 58 4.00 17.27 14.66
CA ALA A 58 5.11 16.83 15.50
C ALA A 58 4.59 16.67 16.93
N LEU A 59 4.90 15.53 17.54
CA LEU A 59 4.76 15.39 18.98
C LEU A 59 5.73 16.36 19.65
N ALA A 60 5.30 17.03 20.71
CA ALA A 60 6.18 17.91 21.47
C ALA A 60 7.33 17.10 22.10
N ASP A 61 8.45 17.75 22.37
CA ASP A 61 9.58 17.11 23.02
C ASP A 61 9.15 16.49 24.36
N GLY A 62 9.45 15.20 24.54
CA GLY A 62 9.03 14.43 25.72
C GLY A 62 7.63 13.81 25.64
N VAL A 63 6.86 14.06 24.57
CA VAL A 63 5.62 13.33 24.28
C VAL A 63 5.98 11.96 23.68
N GLY A 64 5.89 10.92 24.51
CA GLY A 64 6.26 9.55 24.16
C GLY A 64 6.54 8.71 25.39
N ALA A 65 7.34 7.65 25.24
CA ALA A 65 7.80 6.86 26.37
C ALA A 65 8.64 7.71 27.35
N PRO A 66 8.47 7.53 28.68
CA PRO A 66 9.28 8.21 29.69
C PRO A 66 10.78 8.11 29.40
N ALA A 67 11.54 9.16 29.72
CA ALA A 67 12.98 9.21 29.45
C ALA A 67 13.75 8.01 30.03
N VAL A 68 13.35 7.56 31.22
CA VAL A 68 13.91 6.38 31.88
C VAL A 68 13.72 5.11 31.04
N LEU A 69 12.51 4.89 30.48
CA LEU A 69 12.25 3.73 29.62
C LEU A 69 13.03 3.81 28.31
N ARG A 70 13.15 5.00 27.73
CA ARG A 70 13.94 5.20 26.51
C ARG A 70 15.43 4.91 26.74
N SER A 71 15.98 5.36 27.87
CA SER A 71 17.37 5.06 28.25
C SER A 71 17.58 3.57 28.46
N ALA A 72 16.70 2.92 29.24
CA ALA A 72 16.79 1.49 29.49
C ALA A 72 16.69 0.68 28.18
N LEU A 73 15.83 1.08 27.25
CA LEU A 73 15.74 0.47 25.93
C LEU A 73 17.03 0.68 25.12
N ALA A 74 17.59 1.89 25.11
CA ALA A 74 18.85 2.16 24.41
C ALA A 74 19.99 1.28 24.94
N ASP A 75 20.09 1.10 26.26
CA ASP A 75 21.10 0.22 26.87
C ASP A 75 20.91 -1.26 26.50
N ILE A 76 19.65 -1.70 26.35
CA ILE A 76 19.34 -3.06 25.87
C ILE A 76 19.73 -3.22 24.41
N VAL A 77 19.38 -2.25 23.56
CA VAL A 77 19.69 -2.28 22.12
C VAL A 77 21.21 -2.28 21.90
N GLU A 78 21.94 -1.43 22.60
CA GLU A 78 23.41 -1.37 22.51
C GLU A 78 24.03 -2.72 22.88
N ARG A 79 23.52 -3.36 23.95
CA ARG A 79 23.98 -4.68 24.38
C ARG A 79 23.68 -5.78 23.35
N LEU A 80 22.54 -5.72 22.67
CA LEU A 80 22.11 -6.72 21.67
C LEU A 80 22.61 -6.41 20.25
N ALA A 81 23.18 -5.23 20.01
CA ALA A 81 23.60 -4.79 18.68
C ALA A 81 24.52 -5.79 17.95
N PRO A 82 25.52 -6.44 18.59
CA PRO A 82 26.37 -7.42 17.91
C PRO A 82 25.58 -8.61 17.36
N GLU A 83 24.60 -9.12 18.12
CA GLU A 83 23.76 -10.26 17.71
C GLU A 83 22.82 -9.88 16.57
N ILE A 84 22.19 -8.69 16.65
CA ILE A 84 21.27 -8.18 15.62
C ILE A 84 22.03 -7.94 14.31
N LEU A 85 23.22 -7.35 14.37
CA LEU A 85 24.05 -7.12 13.18
C LEU A 85 24.56 -8.45 12.59
N SER A 86 24.95 -9.40 13.44
CA SER A 86 25.34 -10.74 12.99
C SER A 86 24.20 -11.43 12.24
N LEU A 87 22.99 -11.39 12.80
CA LEU A 87 21.80 -11.93 12.13
C LEU A 87 21.55 -11.20 10.79
N SER A 88 21.60 -9.88 10.76
CA SER A 88 21.40 -9.12 9.52
C SER A 88 22.41 -9.49 8.43
N HIS A 89 23.69 -9.66 8.77
CA HIS A 89 24.71 -10.07 7.81
C HIS A 89 24.50 -11.50 7.33
N ASP A 90 24.12 -12.41 8.23
CA ASP A 90 23.81 -13.79 7.91
C ASP A 90 22.62 -13.91 6.93
N LEU A 91 21.52 -13.19 7.20
CA LEU A 91 20.37 -13.13 6.29
C LEU A 91 20.75 -12.56 4.92
N HIS A 92 21.62 -11.55 4.89
CA HIS A 92 22.08 -10.94 3.64
C HIS A 92 23.02 -11.86 2.85
N ALA A 93 23.86 -12.64 3.52
CA ALA A 93 24.78 -13.59 2.90
C ALA A 93 24.05 -14.81 2.30
N HIS A 94 22.82 -15.08 2.74
CA HIS A 94 22.00 -16.22 2.34
C HIS A 94 20.64 -15.76 1.78
N PRO A 95 20.60 -15.11 0.59
CA PRO A 95 19.34 -14.67 0.00
C PRO A 95 18.49 -15.87 -0.44
N GLU A 96 17.21 -15.83 -0.11
CA GLU A 96 16.21 -16.85 -0.44
C GLU A 96 15.09 -16.26 -1.30
N VAL A 97 14.27 -17.13 -1.90
CA VAL A 97 13.09 -16.71 -2.68
C VAL A 97 11.99 -16.27 -1.73
N GLY A 98 11.26 -15.21 -2.11
CA GLY A 98 10.10 -14.73 -1.38
C GLY A 98 9.10 -15.85 -1.06
N TYR A 99 8.67 -15.94 0.20
CA TYR A 99 7.82 -17.01 0.76
C TYR A 99 8.47 -18.40 0.92
N GLN A 100 9.76 -18.55 0.59
CA GLN A 100 10.53 -19.78 0.76
C GLN A 100 11.80 -19.52 1.60
N GLU A 101 11.75 -18.53 2.50
CA GLU A 101 12.87 -18.12 3.35
C GLU A 101 13.03 -19.03 4.59
N HIS A 102 13.40 -20.29 4.37
CA HIS A 102 13.54 -21.27 5.45
C HIS A 102 14.76 -20.99 6.34
N HIS A 103 15.88 -20.57 5.76
CA HIS A 103 17.06 -20.18 6.52
C HIS A 103 16.78 -18.95 7.37
N ALA A 104 16.16 -17.92 6.79
CA ALA A 104 15.82 -16.71 7.54
C ALA A 104 14.86 -17.00 8.71
N MET A 105 13.82 -17.80 8.48
CA MET A 105 12.88 -18.22 9.51
C MET A 105 13.61 -18.98 10.64
N ALA A 106 14.47 -19.93 10.30
CA ALA A 106 15.21 -20.73 11.27
C ALA A 106 16.19 -19.88 12.09
N ALA A 107 16.91 -18.95 11.47
CA ALA A 107 17.86 -18.06 12.13
C ALA A 107 17.16 -17.13 13.14
N VAL A 108 16.05 -16.50 12.75
CA VAL A 108 15.24 -15.65 13.65
C VAL A 108 14.66 -16.49 14.80
N ALA A 109 14.10 -17.66 14.50
CA ALA A 109 13.56 -18.54 15.53
C ALA A 109 14.63 -19.01 16.54
N GLY A 110 15.83 -19.32 16.05
CA GLY A 110 16.98 -19.66 16.88
C GLY A 110 17.37 -18.52 17.83
N LEU A 111 17.49 -17.30 17.31
CA LEU A 111 17.84 -16.13 18.12
C LEU A 111 16.77 -15.86 19.19
N LEU A 112 15.48 -15.94 18.85
CA LEU A 112 14.40 -15.77 19.82
C LEU A 112 14.48 -16.77 20.98
N ARG A 113 14.76 -18.05 20.69
CA ARG A 113 14.91 -19.10 21.71
C ARG A 113 16.08 -18.85 22.64
N VAL A 114 17.21 -18.36 22.12
CA VAL A 114 18.38 -17.96 22.93
C VAL A 114 17.99 -16.89 23.96
N HIS A 115 17.10 -15.98 23.58
CA HIS A 115 16.56 -14.92 24.47
C HIS A 115 15.31 -15.36 25.27
N GLY A 116 14.99 -16.65 25.29
CA GLY A 116 13.91 -17.22 26.10
C GLY A 116 12.49 -16.96 25.56
N ILE A 117 12.36 -16.56 24.29
CA ILE A 117 11.09 -16.36 23.61
C ILE A 117 10.84 -17.55 22.70
N GLU A 118 9.83 -18.36 22.98
CA GLU A 118 9.46 -19.49 22.12
C GLU A 118 8.50 -19.02 21.01
N PRO A 119 8.90 -19.09 19.72
CA PRO A 119 8.03 -18.71 18.61
C PRO A 119 7.17 -19.89 18.12
N ASP A 120 5.92 -19.59 17.76
CA ASP A 120 5.08 -20.47 16.96
C ASP A 120 5.58 -20.43 15.50
N LEU A 121 5.87 -21.59 14.89
CA LEU A 121 6.35 -21.69 13.50
C LEU A 121 5.24 -22.22 12.58
N GLY A 122 5.34 -21.94 11.28
CA GLY A 122 4.39 -22.45 10.29
C GLY A 122 2.98 -21.86 10.43
N VAL A 123 2.87 -20.64 10.94
CA VAL A 123 1.59 -20.00 11.25
C VAL A 123 0.94 -19.38 10.02
N PHE A 124 -0.37 -19.08 10.11
CA PHE A 124 -1.12 -18.37 9.05
C PHE A 124 -1.09 -19.05 7.67
N GLY A 125 -0.95 -20.38 7.63
CA GLY A 125 -0.92 -21.15 6.38
C GLY A 125 0.38 -21.02 5.60
N MET A 126 1.46 -20.54 6.24
CA MET A 126 2.76 -20.33 5.61
C MET A 126 3.85 -21.03 6.41
N GLU A 127 4.59 -21.94 5.78
CA GLU A 127 5.67 -22.71 6.42
C GLU A 127 6.76 -21.80 7.01
N THR A 128 7.05 -20.69 6.34
CA THR A 128 8.11 -19.74 6.70
C THR A 128 7.66 -18.61 7.62
N ALA A 129 6.37 -18.57 8.00
CA ALA A 129 5.88 -17.58 8.94
C ALA A 129 6.12 -18.03 10.39
N LEU A 130 6.48 -17.06 11.24
CA LEU A 130 6.59 -17.27 12.68
C LEU A 130 5.81 -16.20 13.45
N ARG A 131 5.40 -16.54 14.67
CA ARG A 131 4.78 -15.62 15.63
C ARG A 131 5.47 -15.77 16.98
N ALA A 132 5.96 -14.66 17.50
CA ALA A 132 6.50 -14.58 18.85
C ALA A 132 5.63 -13.65 19.70
N SER A 133 5.48 -13.94 20.99
CA SER A 133 4.72 -13.11 21.91
C SER A 133 5.42 -12.96 23.24
N ILE A 134 5.30 -11.77 23.83
CA ILE A 134 5.78 -11.45 25.17
C ILE A 134 4.57 -10.92 25.94
N GLY A 135 4.22 -11.57 27.06
CA GLY A 135 2.99 -11.29 27.80
C GLY A 135 1.82 -12.23 27.42
N PRO A 136 0.59 -11.99 27.93
CA PRO A 136 -0.53 -12.89 27.73
C PRO A 136 -0.88 -13.04 26.25
N VAL A 137 -0.90 -14.29 25.80
CA VAL A 137 -1.13 -14.66 24.40
C VAL A 137 -2.63 -14.65 24.13
N ALA A 138 -3.13 -13.70 23.33
CA ALA A 138 -4.49 -13.81 22.78
C ALA A 138 -4.51 -14.97 21.76
N PRO A 139 -5.54 -15.84 21.77
CA PRO A 139 -5.63 -16.95 20.83
C PRO A 139 -5.72 -16.41 19.39
N VAL A 140 -4.97 -17.02 18.49
CA VAL A 140 -5.01 -16.72 17.06
C VAL A 140 -6.31 -17.31 16.52
N GLY A 141 -7.33 -16.47 16.36
CA GLY A 141 -8.56 -16.84 15.70
C GLY A 141 -8.29 -17.09 14.22
N VAL A 142 -8.08 -18.34 13.82
CA VAL A 142 -8.39 -18.78 12.46
C VAL A 142 -9.90 -18.74 12.34
N ALA A 143 -10.42 -17.64 11.81
CA ALA A 143 -11.85 -17.49 11.56
C ALA A 143 -12.22 -18.30 10.31
N ASP A 144 -12.47 -19.59 10.49
CA ASP A 144 -13.33 -20.36 9.61
C ASP A 144 -14.47 -20.95 10.44
N GLY A 145 -15.68 -20.46 10.19
CA GLY A 145 -16.93 -21.06 10.66
C GLY A 145 -17.46 -20.53 11.99
N VAL A 146 -18.73 -20.09 11.96
CA VAL A 146 -19.53 -19.72 13.13
C VAL A 146 -19.58 -20.90 14.11
N ALA A 147 -19.07 -20.69 15.32
CA ALA A 147 -19.34 -21.55 16.47
C ALA A 147 -19.81 -20.68 17.63
N ASP A 148 -21.10 -20.84 17.96
CA ASP A 148 -21.72 -20.38 19.19
C ASP A 148 -21.02 -21.08 20.38
N ALA A 149 -20.46 -20.29 21.30
CA ALA A 149 -19.95 -20.82 22.56
C ALA A 149 -20.20 -19.80 23.68
N ALA A 150 -21.25 -20.08 24.44
CA ALA A 150 -21.56 -19.44 25.70
C ALA A 150 -20.45 -19.67 26.75
N GLY A 151 -20.12 -18.64 27.53
CA GLY A 151 -19.39 -18.82 28.79
C GLY A 151 -18.42 -17.71 29.20
N GLY A 152 -18.89 -16.47 29.35
CA GLY A 152 -18.12 -15.41 30.01
C GLY A 152 -18.92 -14.10 30.02
N ALA A 153 -19.27 -13.60 31.21
CA ALA A 153 -20.20 -12.48 31.40
C ALA A 153 -19.89 -11.28 30.48
N PRO A 154 -20.88 -10.76 29.73
CA PRO A 154 -20.63 -9.71 28.74
C PRO A 154 -20.36 -8.37 29.43
N ARG A 155 -19.24 -7.74 29.05
CA ARG A 155 -19.11 -6.27 29.17
C ARG A 155 -20.27 -5.64 28.40
N PRO A 156 -20.91 -4.57 28.92
CA PRO A 156 -22.02 -3.94 28.22
C PRO A 156 -21.56 -3.47 26.84
N PRO A 157 -22.34 -3.74 25.77
CA PRO A 157 -21.97 -3.33 24.44
C PRO A 157 -21.96 -1.79 24.36
N VAL A 158 -20.87 -1.24 23.83
CA VAL A 158 -20.86 0.14 23.34
C VAL A 158 -21.93 0.26 22.24
N PRO A 159 -22.88 1.20 22.32
CA PRO A 159 -23.95 1.30 21.34
C PRO A 159 -23.39 1.70 19.98
N VAL A 160 -23.55 0.80 19.00
CA VAL A 160 -23.34 1.08 17.58
C VAL A 160 -24.61 1.75 17.05
N PRO A 161 -24.56 2.96 16.45
CA PRO A 161 -25.76 3.60 15.93
C PRO A 161 -26.29 2.82 14.71
N SER A 162 -27.53 2.36 14.81
CA SER A 162 -28.25 1.77 13.67
C SER A 162 -28.65 2.88 12.68
N ARG A 163 -28.52 2.60 11.38
CA ARG A 163 -29.04 3.47 10.32
C ARG A 163 -30.56 3.44 10.36
N SER A 164 -31.19 4.47 10.91
CA SER A 164 -32.60 4.75 10.66
C SER A 164 -32.73 5.65 9.42
N SER A 165 -33.58 5.24 8.48
CA SER A 165 -34.05 6.07 7.38
C SER A 165 -34.75 7.34 7.91
N PRO A 166 -34.68 8.48 7.21
CA PRO A 166 -35.14 9.74 7.75
C PRO A 166 -36.67 9.85 7.67
N SER A 167 -37.32 9.91 8.84
CA SER A 167 -38.68 10.45 8.95
C SER A 167 -38.59 11.96 9.17
N THR A 168 -39.14 12.72 8.22
CA THR A 168 -39.31 14.17 8.29
C THR A 168 -40.10 14.55 9.54
N THR A 169 -39.48 15.27 10.48
CA THR A 169 -40.19 16.08 11.47
C THR A 169 -39.41 17.37 11.72
N ARG A 170 -40.16 18.47 11.73
CA ARG A 170 -39.72 19.87 11.74
C ARG A 170 -39.64 20.39 13.20
N CYS A 171 -38.81 21.43 13.38
CA CYS A 171 -38.70 22.36 14.53
C CYS A 171 -37.90 21.80 15.74
N ARG A 172 -37.04 22.53 16.47
CA ARG A 172 -36.77 23.98 16.61
C ARG A 172 -35.35 24.15 17.17
N ALA A 173 -34.71 25.29 16.85
CA ALA A 173 -33.38 25.68 17.34
C ALA A 173 -33.32 25.90 18.86
N SER A 174 -32.24 25.41 19.49
CA SER A 174 -31.54 26.11 20.58
C SER A 174 -30.08 25.66 20.62
N ALA A 175 -29.20 26.59 20.95
CA ALA A 175 -27.77 26.56 20.63
C ALA A 175 -26.91 26.05 21.79
N THR A 176 -25.96 25.17 21.46
CA THR A 176 -24.67 24.98 22.15
C THR A 176 -23.74 24.19 21.23
N PRO A 177 -22.55 24.68 20.82
CA PRO A 177 -21.62 23.86 20.06
C PRO A 177 -20.73 23.05 21.01
N ALA A 178 -20.99 21.75 21.11
CA ALA A 178 -19.96 20.77 21.43
C ALA A 178 -19.30 20.37 20.09
N VAL A 179 -18.03 20.74 19.91
CA VAL A 179 -17.23 20.29 18.76
C VAL A 179 -16.93 18.82 18.96
N THR A 180 -17.74 17.97 18.34
CA THR A 180 -17.40 16.56 18.09
C THR A 180 -16.93 16.47 16.65
N THR A 181 -15.62 16.46 16.42
CA THR A 181 -15.05 16.10 15.12
C THR A 181 -15.25 14.61 14.92
N SER A 182 -16.33 14.25 14.24
CA SER A 182 -16.58 12.90 13.74
C SER A 182 -15.82 12.72 12.43
N CYS A 183 -14.60 12.18 12.48
CA CYS A 183 -13.96 11.60 11.30
C CYS A 183 -14.61 10.24 11.00
N ALA A 184 -15.51 10.19 10.02
CA ALA A 184 -15.92 8.92 9.45
C ALA A 184 -14.76 8.36 8.60
N PRO A 185 -14.40 7.06 8.73
CA PRO A 185 -13.45 6.44 7.84
C PRO A 185 -14.10 6.26 6.45
N THR A 186 -13.43 6.73 5.41
CA THR A 186 -13.79 6.42 4.02
C THR A 186 -13.48 4.93 3.77
N PRO A 187 -14.48 4.08 3.45
CA PRO A 187 -14.18 2.69 3.12
C PRO A 187 -13.46 2.63 1.77
N TRP A 188 -12.38 1.86 1.70
CA TRP A 188 -11.82 1.41 0.43
C TRP A 188 -12.81 0.42 -0.21
N GLY A 189 -13.67 0.94 -1.08
CA GLY A 189 -14.55 0.15 -1.94
C GLY A 189 -13.85 -0.28 -3.24
N PRO A 190 -14.26 -1.41 -3.85
CA PRO A 190 -13.59 -1.97 -5.01
C PRO A 190 -13.99 -1.26 -6.31
N SER A 191 -13.01 -1.08 -7.20
CA SER A 191 -13.17 -0.95 -8.65
C SER A 191 -14.09 0.18 -9.15
N SER A 192 -13.52 1.37 -9.39
CA SER A 192 -14.08 2.30 -10.38
C SER A 192 -13.44 2.02 -11.76
N PRO A 193 -14.23 1.77 -12.82
CA PRO A 193 -13.69 1.66 -14.17
C PRO A 193 -13.17 3.02 -14.65
N TRP A 194 -11.97 3.02 -15.23
CA TRP A 194 -11.38 4.21 -15.84
C TRP A 194 -12.29 4.77 -16.94
N PRO A 195 -12.54 6.09 -17.02
CA PRO A 195 -13.19 6.68 -18.18
C PRO A 195 -12.21 6.70 -19.38
N PRO A 196 -12.66 6.47 -20.62
CA PRO A 196 -11.82 6.68 -21.79
C PRO A 196 -11.77 8.17 -22.11
N SER A 197 -10.91 8.92 -21.44
CA SER A 197 -10.57 10.28 -21.87
C SER A 197 -9.28 10.24 -22.67
N ARG A 198 -9.41 10.24 -24.00
CA ARG A 198 -8.29 10.53 -24.91
C ARG A 198 -7.68 11.90 -24.51
N PRO A 199 -6.38 12.00 -24.20
CA PRO A 199 -5.74 13.30 -24.18
C PRO A 199 -5.58 13.82 -25.61
N SER A 200 -5.96 15.07 -25.84
CA SER A 200 -5.55 15.84 -27.01
C SER A 200 -4.03 15.78 -27.15
N ALA A 201 -3.56 15.62 -28.39
CA ALA A 201 -2.14 15.50 -28.72
C ALA A 201 -1.32 16.66 -28.12
N PRO A 202 -0.15 16.40 -27.49
CA PRO A 202 0.78 17.46 -27.15
C PRO A 202 1.39 18.03 -28.44
N GLY A 203 1.39 19.35 -28.56
CA GLY A 203 2.09 20.08 -29.61
C GLY A 203 3.55 19.66 -29.72
N ALA A 204 4.05 19.60 -30.94
CA ALA A 204 5.40 19.18 -31.27
C ALA A 204 6.46 19.97 -30.46
N CYS A 205 7.35 19.25 -29.79
CA CYS A 205 8.58 19.82 -29.22
C CYS A 205 9.43 20.39 -30.36
N ARG A 206 9.54 21.72 -30.44
CA ARG A 206 10.50 22.40 -31.32
C ARG A 206 11.87 22.38 -30.64
N ALA A 207 12.86 21.79 -31.29
CA ALA A 207 14.25 21.89 -30.83
C ALA A 207 14.75 23.35 -30.96
N PRO A 208 15.63 23.83 -30.06
CA PRO A 208 16.26 25.14 -30.20
C PRO A 208 17.22 25.13 -31.39
N SER A 209 17.10 26.16 -32.23
CA SER A 209 18.09 26.46 -33.28
C SER A 209 19.35 27.03 -32.64
N SER A 210 20.51 26.58 -33.11
CA SER A 210 21.83 27.14 -32.81
C SER A 210 21.96 28.61 -33.22
#